data_AF-A0A921DQA5-F1
#
_entry.id   AF-A0A921DQA5-F1
#
_cell.length_a   1.000
_cell.length_b   1.000
_cell.length_c   1.000
_cell.angle_alpha   90.00
_cell.angle_beta   90.00
_cell.angle_gamma   90.00
#
_symmetry.space_group_name_H-M   'P 1'
#
loop_
_entity.id
_entity.type
_entity.pdbx_description
1 polymer ?
#
loop_
_entity_poly.entity_id
_entity_poly.type
_entity_poly.pdbx_seq_one_letter_code
_entity_poly.pdbx_strand_id
1 'polypeptide(L)'
;SMSQVNNSTSLSAILDTIDLGPTGSVQMMFAKLQLAQSEICKSQAESYMNQIEQIQAEQEECAKMIEQARELQNNAKNGTGDCPWDKNASMMPQEMADYFKERGLSYDTTGNDLANNPDEWDYNLKSLTNYQEQIGNKTQTLMVYLQDFIGQYNSYLQGANTQIANANQTLTNLARGQ
;
A
#
# COMPACT_ATOMS: atom_id res chain seq x y z
N SER A 1 13.69 -6.38 -15.13
CA SER A 1 14.71 -6.87 -14.18
C SER A 1 14.46 -6.22 -12.83
N MET A 2 13.84 -6.95 -11.89
CA MET A 2 13.64 -6.43 -10.52
C MET A 2 14.94 -6.58 -9.74
N SER A 3 15.45 -5.46 -9.24
CA SER A 3 16.60 -5.40 -8.36
C SER A 3 16.27 -6.15 -7.06
N GLN A 4 16.97 -7.27 -6.83
CA GLN A 4 17.00 -7.91 -5.52
C GLN A 4 17.47 -6.87 -4.50
N VAL A 5 16.62 -6.59 -3.52
CA VAL A 5 17.04 -5.87 -2.30
C VAL A 5 17.90 -6.84 -1.51
N ASN A 6 19.22 -6.73 -1.70
CA ASN A 6 20.21 -7.44 -0.90
C ASN A 6 20.27 -6.79 0.49
N ASN A 7 19.30 -7.10 1.35
CA ASN A 7 19.42 -6.84 2.78
C ASN A 7 20.22 -8.00 3.39
N SER A 8 21.53 -8.00 3.16
CA SER A 8 22.45 -9.05 3.60
C SER A 8 22.84 -8.89 5.07
N THR A 9 21.88 -8.73 5.97
CA THR A 9 22.09 -9.07 7.37
C THR A 9 21.79 -10.56 7.47
N SER A 10 22.80 -11.38 7.18
CA SER A 10 22.61 -12.83 7.20
C SER A 10 22.19 -13.26 8.61
N LEU A 11 21.22 -14.16 8.69
CA LEU A 11 20.75 -14.74 9.96
C LEU A 11 21.93 -15.23 10.84
N SER A 12 23.02 -15.65 10.20
CA SER A 12 24.29 -16.01 10.85
C SER A 12 24.93 -14.86 11.64
N ALA A 13 24.92 -13.62 11.16
CA ALA A 13 25.51 -12.47 11.85
C ALA A 13 24.73 -12.08 13.12
N ILE A 14 23.42 -12.31 13.14
CA ILE A 14 22.55 -12.10 14.32
C ILE A 14 22.73 -13.24 15.33
N LEU A 15 22.97 -14.45 14.86
CA LEU A 15 23.20 -15.62 15.71
C LEU A 15 24.58 -15.58 16.39
N ASP A 16 25.60 -15.07 15.71
CA ASP A 16 26.99 -15.00 16.20
C ASP A 16 27.20 -13.99 17.34
N THR A 17 26.34 -12.98 17.49
CA THR A 17 26.48 -11.96 18.55
C THR A 17 25.95 -12.41 19.91
N ILE A 18 25.40 -13.62 20.05
CA ILE A 18 24.70 -14.02 21.27
C ILE A 18 25.25 -15.34 21.85
N ASP A 19 26.27 -15.21 22.71
CA ASP A 19 26.88 -16.28 23.53
C ASP A 19 25.97 -16.67 24.74
N LEU A 20 25.80 -17.97 25.00
CA LEU A 20 24.76 -18.50 25.92
C LEU A 20 25.17 -19.66 26.85
N GLY A 21 26.45 -20.03 26.96
CA GLY A 21 26.90 -20.98 27.99
C GLY A 21 26.37 -22.44 27.88
N PRO A 22 26.80 -23.35 28.77
CA PRO A 22 26.97 -24.77 28.40
C PRO A 22 25.77 -25.73 28.49
N THR A 23 24.56 -25.35 28.92
CA THR A 23 23.47 -26.36 29.12
C THR A 23 22.03 -25.92 28.78
N GLY A 24 21.75 -24.78 28.13
CA GLY A 24 20.39 -24.19 28.19
C GLY A 24 19.67 -23.68 26.94
N SER A 25 20.16 -23.75 25.70
CA SER A 25 19.69 -22.76 24.71
C SER A 25 18.77 -23.22 23.57
N VAL A 26 18.33 -24.47 23.38
CA VAL A 26 17.45 -24.81 22.22
C VAL A 26 16.16 -23.99 22.23
N GLN A 27 15.52 -23.85 23.40
CA GLN A 27 14.35 -22.99 23.59
C GLN A 27 14.69 -21.51 23.34
N MET A 28 15.88 -21.06 23.75
CA MET A 28 16.36 -19.70 23.55
C MET A 28 16.74 -19.43 22.07
N MET A 29 17.28 -20.42 21.36
CA MET A 29 17.62 -20.38 19.95
C MET A 29 16.36 -20.36 19.11
N PHE A 30 15.36 -21.15 19.49
CA PHE A 30 14.03 -21.08 18.91
C PHE A 30 13.38 -19.71 19.19
N ALA A 31 13.47 -19.17 20.41
CA ALA A 31 12.97 -17.83 20.72
C ALA A 31 13.63 -16.75 19.84
N LYS A 32 14.96 -16.79 19.68
CA LYS A 32 15.69 -15.89 18.77
C LYS A 32 15.24 -16.03 17.32
N LEU A 33 15.05 -17.27 16.85
CA LEU A 33 14.54 -17.53 15.50
C LEU A 33 13.15 -16.90 15.31
N GLN A 34 12.26 -17.06 16.29
CA GLN A 34 10.93 -16.44 16.25
C GLN A 34 11.01 -14.91 16.29
N LEU A 35 11.90 -14.32 17.08
CA LEU A 35 12.10 -12.87 17.07
C LEU A 35 12.61 -12.38 15.71
N ALA A 36 13.59 -13.07 15.11
CA ALA A 36 14.08 -12.73 13.77
C ALA A 36 12.96 -12.82 12.72
N GLN A 37 12.12 -13.84 12.78
CA GLN A 37 10.94 -13.98 11.90
C GLN A 37 9.92 -12.85 12.16
N SER A 38 9.69 -12.46 13.41
CA SER A 38 8.81 -11.32 13.72
C SER A 38 9.33 -10.02 13.10
N GLU A 39 10.62 -9.71 13.21
CA GLU A 39 11.19 -8.48 12.61
C GLU A 39 11.07 -8.47 11.08
N ILE A 40 11.20 -9.63 10.43
CA ILE A 40 10.94 -9.76 8.98
C ILE A 40 9.47 -9.43 8.66
N CYS A 41 8.52 -10.03 9.39
CA CYS A 41 7.09 -9.77 9.18
C CYS A 41 6.74 -8.29 9.42
N LYS A 42 7.34 -7.67 10.45
CA LYS A 42 7.17 -6.25 10.74
C LYS A 42 7.67 -5.37 9.60
N SER A 43 8.87 -5.63 9.09
CA SER A 43 9.43 -4.87 7.96
C SER A 43 8.55 -4.97 6.71
N GLN A 44 7.98 -6.15 6.44
CA GLN A 44 7.03 -6.32 5.33
C GLN A 44 5.72 -5.57 5.57
N ALA A 45 5.17 -5.64 6.79
CA ALA A 45 3.99 -4.87 7.16
C ALA A 45 4.21 -3.36 6.96
N GLU A 46 5.35 -2.82 7.40
CA GLU A 46 5.72 -1.42 7.17
C GLU A 46 5.81 -1.07 5.68
N SER A 47 6.35 -1.96 4.84
CA SER A 47 6.38 -1.77 3.39
C SER A 47 4.99 -1.71 2.76
N TYR A 48 4.07 -2.58 3.18
CA TYR A 48 2.68 -2.54 2.70
C TYR A 48 1.93 -1.31 3.19
N MET A 49 2.18 -0.88 4.44
CA MET A 49 1.61 0.35 4.99
C MET A 49 1.99 1.57 4.15
N ASN A 50 3.27 1.72 3.81
CA ASN A 50 3.73 2.81 2.95
C ASN A 50 3.08 2.79 1.55
N GLN A 51 2.89 1.60 0.96
CA GLN A 51 2.21 1.46 -0.33
C GLN A 51 0.72 1.83 -0.25
N ILE A 52 0.05 1.48 0.85
CA ILE A 52 -1.34 1.84 1.10
C ILE A 52 -1.47 3.36 1.22
N GLU A 53 -0.59 4.03 1.96
CA GLU A 53 -0.60 5.49 2.11
C GLU A 53 -0.47 6.20 0.75
N GLN A 54 0.45 5.74 -0.10
CA GLN A 54 0.62 6.28 -1.45
C GLN A 54 -0.65 6.12 -2.30
N ILE A 55 -1.30 4.96 -2.25
CA ILE A 55 -2.51 4.72 -3.04
C ILE A 55 -3.71 5.48 -2.44
N GLN A 56 -3.76 5.71 -1.14
CA GLN A 56 -4.79 6.54 -0.53
C GLN A 56 -4.69 8.00 -0.99
N ALA A 57 -3.48 8.54 -1.11
CA ALA A 57 -3.28 9.86 -1.71
C ALA A 57 -3.75 9.91 -3.16
N GLU A 58 -3.43 8.88 -3.95
CA GLU A 58 -3.89 8.72 -5.33
C GLU A 58 -5.42 8.61 -5.44
N GLN A 59 -6.07 7.91 -4.49
CA GLN A 59 -7.53 7.83 -4.42
C GLN A 59 -8.18 9.19 -4.18
N GLU A 60 -7.57 10.03 -3.32
CA GLU A 60 -8.05 11.39 -3.06
C GLU A 60 -7.92 12.27 -4.30
N GLU A 61 -6.78 12.20 -5.00
CA GLU A 61 -6.54 12.94 -6.23
C GLU A 61 -7.53 12.52 -7.33
N CYS A 62 -7.72 11.22 -7.53
CA CYS A 62 -8.72 10.70 -8.49
C CYS A 62 -10.14 11.16 -8.16
N ALA A 63 -10.50 11.21 -6.87
CA ALA A 63 -11.83 11.68 -6.44
C ALA A 63 -12.04 13.17 -6.79
N LYS A 64 -11.01 14.01 -6.59
CA LYS A 64 -11.04 15.43 -6.99
C LYS A 64 -11.21 15.58 -8.50
N MET A 65 -10.48 14.78 -9.29
CA MET A 65 -10.62 14.81 -10.76
C MET A 65 -12.03 14.42 -11.22
N ILE A 66 -12.64 13.41 -10.57
CA ILE A 66 -14.03 13.00 -10.86
C ILE A 66 -15.02 14.12 -10.50
N GLU A 67 -14.86 14.75 -9.34
CA GLU A 67 -15.73 15.87 -8.92
C GLU A 67 -15.66 17.03 -9.91
N GLN A 68 -14.44 17.45 -10.27
CA GLN A 68 -14.22 18.51 -11.24
C GLN A 68 -14.77 18.16 -12.62
N ALA A 69 -14.56 16.94 -13.11
CA ALA A 69 -15.12 16.48 -14.39
C ALA A 69 -16.65 16.47 -14.38
N ARG A 70 -17.29 16.14 -13.25
CA ARG A 70 -18.76 16.22 -13.09
C ARG A 70 -19.26 17.65 -13.14
N GLU A 71 -18.56 18.60 -12.52
CA GLU A 71 -18.90 20.02 -12.59
C GLU A 71 -18.81 20.53 -14.03
N LEU A 72 -17.69 20.25 -14.71
CA LEU A 72 -17.47 20.63 -16.10
C LEU A 72 -18.53 20.02 -17.04
N GLN A 73 -18.89 18.75 -16.84
CA GLN A 73 -19.97 18.10 -17.58
C GLN A 73 -21.31 18.79 -17.33
N ASN A 74 -21.63 19.18 -16.09
CA ASN A 74 -22.88 19.87 -15.78
C ASN A 74 -22.94 21.25 -16.43
N ASN A 75 -21.82 21.99 -16.46
CA ASN A 75 -21.74 23.27 -17.14
C ASN A 75 -22.00 23.13 -18.65
N ALA A 76 -21.37 22.13 -19.28
CA ALA A 76 -21.62 21.77 -20.68
C ALA A 76 -23.10 21.42 -20.93
N LYS A 77 -23.72 20.59 -20.07
CA LYS A 77 -25.14 20.21 -20.18
C LYS A 77 -26.10 21.39 -20.04
N ASN A 78 -25.76 22.36 -19.21
CA ASN A 78 -26.60 23.53 -18.95
C ASN A 78 -26.37 24.67 -19.95
N GLY A 79 -25.46 24.49 -20.93
CA GLY A 79 -25.10 25.54 -21.88
C GLY A 79 -24.35 26.71 -21.23
N THR A 80 -23.67 26.44 -20.11
CA THR A 80 -22.85 27.38 -19.34
C THR A 80 -21.39 26.97 -19.31
N GLY A 81 -20.96 26.17 -20.28
CA GLY A 81 -19.57 25.77 -20.44
C GLY A 81 -18.67 26.96 -20.79
N ASP A 82 -17.40 26.84 -20.44
CA ASP A 82 -16.36 27.86 -20.59
C ASP A 82 -15.60 27.77 -21.93
N CYS A 83 -16.03 26.89 -22.85
CA CYS A 83 -15.47 26.82 -24.18
C CYS A 83 -15.83 28.08 -25.01
N PRO A 84 -14.85 28.80 -25.59
CA PRO A 84 -15.11 30.06 -26.30
C PRO A 84 -15.97 29.95 -27.56
N TRP A 85 -16.07 28.76 -28.15
CA TRP A 85 -16.78 28.52 -29.41
C TRP A 85 -17.99 27.60 -29.29
N ASP A 86 -18.19 26.92 -28.16
CA ASP A 86 -19.37 26.11 -27.90
C ASP A 86 -19.79 26.17 -26.43
N LYS A 87 -20.88 26.87 -26.13
CA LYS A 87 -21.42 26.97 -24.76
C LYS A 87 -21.89 25.63 -24.18
N ASN A 88 -22.13 24.63 -25.02
CA ASN A 88 -22.48 23.28 -24.60
C ASN A 88 -21.24 22.40 -24.41
N ALA A 89 -20.04 22.97 -24.44
CA ALA A 89 -18.79 22.31 -24.13
C ALA A 89 -18.04 23.09 -23.04
N SER A 90 -17.24 22.38 -22.25
CA SER A 90 -16.37 22.97 -21.24
C SER A 90 -14.93 22.50 -21.42
N MET A 91 -13.98 23.35 -21.07
CA MET A 91 -12.56 23.11 -21.24
C MET A 91 -12.06 22.19 -20.12
N MET A 92 -11.46 21.07 -20.50
CA MET A 92 -10.66 20.27 -19.59
C MET A 92 -9.43 21.09 -19.16
N PRO A 93 -9.19 21.29 -17.86
CA PRO A 93 -7.99 21.95 -17.38
C PRO A 93 -6.74 21.14 -17.73
N GLN A 94 -5.61 21.83 -17.92
CA GLN A 94 -4.35 21.16 -18.24
C GLN A 94 -3.92 20.16 -17.16
N GLU A 95 -4.13 20.48 -15.88
CA GLU A 95 -3.85 19.59 -14.76
C GLU A 95 -4.59 18.25 -14.88
N MET A 96 -5.87 18.29 -15.30
CA MET A 96 -6.64 17.08 -15.55
C MET A 96 -6.10 16.33 -16.77
N ALA A 97 -5.80 17.00 -17.87
CA ALA A 97 -5.23 16.34 -19.05
C ALA A 97 -3.88 15.66 -18.75
N ASP A 98 -3.04 16.30 -17.95
CA ASP A 98 -1.77 15.75 -17.47
C ASP A 98 -2.03 14.55 -16.54
N TYR A 99 -3.00 14.65 -15.63
CA TYR A 99 -3.43 13.54 -14.78
C TYR A 99 -3.82 12.30 -15.62
N PHE A 100 -4.62 12.47 -16.67
CA PHE A 100 -4.97 11.38 -17.58
C PHE A 100 -3.72 10.78 -18.24
N LYS A 101 -2.84 11.64 -18.78
CA LYS A 101 -1.65 11.23 -19.51
C LYS A 101 -0.64 10.47 -18.63
N GLU A 102 -0.32 11.01 -17.47
CA GLU A 102 0.66 10.42 -16.54
C GLU A 102 0.25 9.03 -16.06
N ARG A 103 -1.06 8.79 -15.96
CA ARG A 103 -1.64 7.52 -15.52
C ARG A 103 -2.05 6.60 -16.66
N GLY A 104 -1.85 7.03 -17.91
CA GLY A 104 -2.22 6.27 -19.10
C GLY A 104 -3.73 6.06 -19.25
N LEU A 105 -4.53 6.98 -18.72
CA LEU A 105 -5.98 6.98 -18.82
C LEU A 105 -6.43 7.53 -20.17
N SER A 106 -7.53 7.01 -20.69
CA SER A 106 -8.13 7.50 -21.93
C SER A 106 -9.07 8.66 -21.66
N TYR A 107 -8.96 9.73 -22.44
CA TYR A 107 -9.96 10.78 -22.54
C TYR A 107 -10.29 11.02 -24.02
N ASP A 108 -11.44 11.63 -24.28
CA ASP A 108 -11.88 11.93 -25.64
C ASP A 108 -10.98 12.99 -26.27
N THR A 109 -10.61 12.78 -27.53
CA THR A 109 -9.70 13.65 -28.29
C THR A 109 -10.33 14.10 -29.61
N THR A 110 -11.63 13.89 -29.76
CA THR A 110 -12.42 14.42 -30.88
C THR A 110 -12.23 15.94 -30.94
N GLY A 111 -12.11 16.49 -32.15
CA GLY A 111 -11.77 17.91 -32.32
C GLY A 111 -10.30 18.27 -32.11
N ASN A 112 -9.49 17.36 -31.54
CA ASN A 112 -8.07 17.58 -31.22
C ASN A 112 -7.85 18.84 -30.35
N ASP A 113 -8.72 19.00 -29.36
CA ASP A 113 -8.67 20.06 -28.36
C ASP A 113 -9.01 19.51 -26.97
N LEU A 114 -9.20 20.41 -25.99
CA LEU A 114 -9.63 20.06 -24.64
C LEU A 114 -11.07 20.50 -24.36
N ALA A 115 -11.82 20.95 -25.36
CA ALA A 115 -13.22 21.26 -25.23
C ALA A 115 -14.02 19.95 -25.24
N ASN A 116 -14.78 19.72 -24.18
CA ASN A 116 -15.54 18.48 -24.01
C ASN A 116 -17.03 18.80 -23.88
N ASN A 117 -17.82 18.26 -24.79
CA ASN A 117 -19.28 18.22 -24.72
C ASN A 117 -19.74 17.16 -23.69
N PRO A 118 -21.05 17.04 -23.40
CA PRO A 118 -21.55 16.12 -22.37
C PRO A 118 -21.20 14.64 -22.59
N ASP A 119 -21.14 14.19 -23.85
CA ASP A 119 -20.87 12.80 -24.22
C ASP A 119 -19.36 12.50 -24.11
N GLU A 120 -18.51 13.44 -24.52
CA GLU A 120 -17.06 13.37 -24.35
C GLU A 120 -16.70 13.34 -22.85
N TRP A 121 -17.37 14.14 -22.02
CA TRP A 121 -17.24 14.05 -20.56
C TRP A 121 -17.71 12.72 -19.97
N ASP A 122 -18.74 12.07 -20.55
CA ASP A 122 -19.16 10.74 -20.10
C ASP A 122 -18.07 9.68 -20.36
N TYR A 123 -17.40 9.76 -21.51
CA TYR A 123 -16.23 8.94 -21.82
C TYR A 123 -15.09 9.17 -20.81
N ASN A 124 -14.74 10.44 -20.55
CA ASN A 124 -13.68 10.82 -19.62
C ASN A 124 -13.97 10.33 -18.20
N LEU A 125 -15.20 10.53 -17.72
CA LEU A 125 -15.67 10.10 -16.41
C LEU A 125 -15.65 8.57 -16.26
N LYS A 126 -15.99 7.82 -17.30
CA LYS A 126 -15.86 6.35 -17.29
C LYS A 126 -14.42 5.93 -17.07
N SER A 127 -13.46 6.55 -17.76
CA SER A 127 -12.04 6.24 -17.57
C SER A 127 -11.56 6.54 -16.16
N LEU A 128 -11.90 7.72 -15.60
CA LEU A 128 -11.57 8.07 -14.22
C LEU A 128 -12.22 7.11 -13.21
N THR A 129 -13.49 6.76 -13.41
CA THR A 129 -14.22 5.86 -12.50
C THR A 129 -13.65 4.44 -12.53
N ASN A 130 -13.31 3.94 -13.72
CA ASN A 130 -12.63 2.64 -13.87
C ASN A 130 -11.27 2.65 -13.16
N TYR A 131 -10.51 3.74 -13.27
CA TYR A 131 -9.25 3.89 -12.58
C TYR A 131 -9.43 3.92 -11.06
N GLN A 132 -10.42 4.67 -10.56
CA GLN A 132 -10.79 4.72 -9.14
C GLN A 132 -11.11 3.33 -8.59
N GLU A 133 -11.84 2.51 -9.34
CA GLU A 133 -12.13 1.12 -8.97
C GLU A 133 -10.86 0.26 -8.91
N GLN A 134 -9.99 0.38 -9.92
CA GLN A 134 -8.72 -0.37 -9.97
C GLN A 134 -7.84 -0.07 -8.76
N ILE A 135 -7.63 1.20 -8.44
CA ILE A 135 -6.83 1.58 -7.27
C ILE A 135 -7.55 1.21 -5.96
N GLY A 136 -8.88 1.26 -5.91
CA GLY A 136 -9.71 0.73 -4.82
C GLY A 136 -9.43 -0.74 -4.50
N ASN A 137 -9.48 -1.59 -5.52
CA ASN A 137 -9.22 -3.03 -5.41
C ASN A 137 -7.77 -3.31 -4.99
N LYS A 138 -6.81 -2.52 -5.48
CA LYS A 138 -5.41 -2.63 -5.08
C LYS A 138 -5.21 -2.31 -3.60
N THR A 139 -5.82 -1.24 -3.10
CA THR A 139 -5.75 -0.89 -1.67
C THR A 139 -6.31 -1.99 -0.78
N GLN A 140 -7.45 -2.57 -1.14
CA GLN A 140 -8.03 -3.70 -0.39
C GLN A 140 -7.10 -4.91 -0.35
N THR A 141 -6.48 -5.24 -1.49
CA THR A 141 -5.51 -6.34 -1.59
C THR A 141 -4.30 -6.11 -0.69
N LEU A 142 -3.72 -4.91 -0.72
CA LEU A 142 -2.59 -4.55 0.14
C LEU A 142 -2.95 -4.56 1.62
N MET A 143 -4.17 -4.14 1.98
CA MET A 143 -4.66 -4.22 3.36
C MET A 143 -4.73 -5.68 3.85
N VAL A 144 -5.14 -6.62 3.00
CA VAL A 144 -5.14 -8.05 3.35
C VAL A 144 -3.72 -8.54 3.62
N TYR A 145 -2.75 -8.19 2.78
CA TYR A 145 -1.34 -8.54 3.01
C TYR A 145 -0.80 -7.91 4.29
N LEU A 146 -1.09 -6.63 4.53
CA LEU A 146 -0.71 -5.96 5.77
C LEU A 146 -1.25 -6.70 7.01
N GLN A 147 -2.54 -7.07 6.99
CA GLN A 147 -3.18 -7.78 8.09
C GLN A 147 -2.56 -9.17 8.32
N ASP A 148 -2.26 -9.91 7.26
CA ASP A 148 -1.59 -11.21 7.35
C ASP A 148 -0.20 -11.09 8.00
N PHE A 149 0.62 -10.15 7.55
CA PHE A 149 1.95 -9.93 8.13
C PHE A 149 1.91 -9.43 9.58
N ILE A 150 0.94 -8.59 9.94
CA ILE A 150 0.72 -8.19 11.34
C ILE A 150 0.30 -9.40 12.19
N GLY A 151 -0.55 -10.28 11.66
CA GLY A 151 -0.96 -11.52 12.31
C GLY A 151 0.24 -12.45 12.58
N GLN A 152 1.08 -12.66 11.57
CA GLN A 152 2.30 -13.46 11.69
C GLN A 152 3.30 -12.84 12.67
N TYR A 153 3.54 -11.53 12.58
CA TYR A 153 4.38 -10.78 13.53
C TYR A 153 3.96 -11.05 14.98
N ASN A 154 2.67 -10.88 15.28
CA ASN A 154 2.13 -11.10 16.61
C ASN A 154 2.26 -12.57 17.06
N SER A 155 2.06 -13.53 16.15
CA SER A 155 2.23 -14.96 16.43
C SER A 155 3.67 -15.30 16.81
N TYR A 156 4.64 -14.82 16.03
CA TYR A 156 6.06 -15.05 16.30
C TYR A 156 6.53 -14.40 17.60
N LEU A 157 6.08 -13.17 17.87
CA LEU A 157 6.40 -12.47 19.12
C LEU A 157 5.86 -13.21 20.35
N GLN A 158 4.61 -13.70 20.29
CA GLN A 158 4.03 -14.52 21.36
C GLN A 158 4.77 -15.85 21.53
N GLY A 159 5.14 -16.49 20.43
CA GLY A 159 5.94 -17.71 20.44
C GLY A 159 7.31 -17.52 21.10
N ALA A 160 8.02 -16.44 20.76
CA ALA A 160 9.29 -16.09 21.40
C ALA A 160 9.12 -15.87 22.90
N ASN A 161 8.12 -15.07 23.32
CA ASN A 161 7.86 -14.77 24.73
C ASN A 161 7.56 -16.03 25.55
N THR A 162 6.77 -16.95 24.99
CA THR A 162 6.45 -18.23 25.63
C THR A 162 7.72 -19.06 25.88
N GLN A 163 8.61 -19.11 24.90
CA GLN A 163 9.81 -19.93 24.96
C GLN A 163 10.87 -19.34 25.89
N ILE A 164 10.96 -18.01 25.97
CA ILE A 164 11.77 -17.31 26.97
C ILE A 164 11.23 -17.59 28.38
N ALA A 165 9.93 -17.51 28.59
CA ALA A 165 9.31 -17.79 29.88
C ALA A 165 9.58 -19.24 30.33
N ASN A 166 9.40 -20.20 29.43
CA ASN A 166 9.69 -21.61 29.68
C ASN A 166 11.17 -21.83 30.03
N ALA A 167 12.09 -21.23 29.26
CA ALA A 167 13.52 -21.33 29.52
C ALA A 167 13.89 -20.76 30.90
N ASN A 168 13.32 -19.62 31.28
CA ASN A 168 13.52 -19.01 32.60
C ASN A 168 12.99 -19.90 33.74
N GLN A 169 11.85 -20.57 33.55
CA GLN A 169 11.32 -21.51 34.53
C GLN A 169 12.22 -22.74 34.71
N THR A 170 12.72 -23.32 33.61
CA THR A 170 13.68 -24.43 33.66
C THR A 170 14.96 -24.04 34.40
N LEU A 171 15.54 -22.88 34.08
CA LEU A 171 16.72 -22.36 34.77
C LEU A 171 16.47 -22.15 36.27
N THR A 172 15.30 -21.61 36.61
CA THR A 172 14.89 -21.37 37.99
C THR A 172 14.76 -22.68 38.78
N ASN A 173 14.16 -23.72 38.19
CA ASN A 173 14.01 -25.02 38.84
C ASN A 173 15.37 -25.70 39.05
N LEU A 174 16.23 -25.67 38.02
CA LEU A 174 17.59 -26.20 38.10
C LEU A 174 18.42 -25.49 39.17
N ALA A 175 18.32 -24.15 39.25
CA ALA A 175 19.01 -23.36 40.27
C ALA A 175 18.53 -23.64 41.69
N ARG A 176 17.28 -24.12 41.85
CA ARG A 176 16.70 -24.55 43.14
C ARG A 176 16.97 -26.01 43.47
N GLY A 177 17.59 -26.78 42.57
CA GLY A 177 17.87 -28.20 42.76
C GLY A 177 16.62 -29.10 42.76
N GLN A 178 15.54 -28.66 42.12
CA GLN A 178 14.30 -29.42 41.87
C GLN A 178 14.31 -29.99 40.45
#